data_AF-A0A6L5K4Y7-F1
#
_entry.id   AF-A0A6L5K4Y7-F1
#
_cell.length_a   1.000
_cell.length_b   1.000
_cell.length_c   1.000
_cell.angle_alpha   90.00
_cell.angle_beta   90.00
_cell.angle_gamma   90.00
#
_symmetry.space_group_name_H-M   'P 1'
#
loop_
_entity.id
_entity.type
_entity.pdbx_description
1 polymer ?
#
loop_
_entity_poly.entity_id
_entity_poly.type
_entity_poly.pdbx_seq_one_letter_code
_entity_poly.pdbx_strand_id
1 'polypeptide(L)'
;MKQPQPFKNIPSECKMPDLSDLKPLLGIMIIQALFGDKLGLSHKTQLYLKNFIRLIDKALSAHKESRQCILDTIAERKRPTEEMAKEGRIIYMLAFPNHMETCINAVARSYKLLDRIKSDKQKEESPMFPRELKRLAKTQFESVTNIRNAVEHIDKLILKDEIAPGQPIMLALNRNHDGVMISDYEIKFEELAMVLRRMHEIAQYILKVKPQKS
;
A
#
# COMPACT_ATOMS: atom_id res chain seq x y z
N MET A 1 -27.76 -20.74 -14.31
CA MET A 1 -27.12 -19.99 -13.22
C MET A 1 -25.96 -20.82 -12.68
N LYS A 2 -24.71 -20.35 -12.75
CA LYS A 2 -23.57 -21.05 -12.13
C LYS A 2 -23.61 -20.76 -10.63
N GLN A 3 -23.65 -21.81 -9.81
CA GLN A 3 -23.56 -21.67 -8.36
C GLN A 3 -22.27 -20.92 -7.98
N PRO A 4 -22.31 -19.96 -7.04
CA PRO A 4 -21.09 -19.35 -6.50
C PRO A 4 -20.28 -20.46 -5.85
N GLN A 5 -19.11 -20.76 -6.41
CA GLN A 5 -18.20 -21.73 -5.80
C GLN A 5 -17.75 -21.18 -4.45
N PRO A 6 -17.78 -22.00 -3.38
CA PRO A 6 -17.31 -21.59 -2.05
C PRO A 6 -15.85 -21.14 -2.13
N PHE A 7 -15.41 -20.32 -1.16
CA PHE A 7 -14.02 -19.87 -0.96
C PHE A 7 -13.02 -21.05 -0.94
N LYS A 8 -12.68 -21.60 -2.11
CA LYS A 8 -11.97 -22.88 -2.23
C LYS A 8 -10.47 -22.76 -2.46
N ASN A 9 -9.93 -21.56 -2.39
CA ASN A 9 -8.55 -21.34 -2.79
C ASN A 9 -7.74 -20.75 -1.65
N ILE A 10 -7.32 -21.63 -0.73
CA ILE A 10 -6.19 -21.35 0.16
C ILE A 10 -4.94 -21.27 -0.76
N PRO A 11 -4.13 -20.19 -0.68
CA PRO A 11 -2.95 -20.08 -1.52
C PRO A 11 -1.97 -21.24 -1.28
N SER A 12 -1.37 -21.75 -2.36
CA SER A 12 -0.28 -22.73 -2.30
C SER A 12 1.10 -22.08 -2.35
N GLU A 13 1.16 -20.84 -2.84
CA GLU A 13 2.37 -20.04 -2.99
C GLU A 13 2.06 -18.57 -2.70
N CYS A 14 3.07 -17.81 -2.28
CA CYS A 14 2.96 -16.39 -2.05
C CYS A 14 3.45 -15.63 -3.28
N LYS A 15 2.53 -15.12 -4.10
CA LYS A 15 2.86 -14.30 -5.28
C LYS A 15 3.04 -12.81 -4.97
N MET A 16 2.92 -12.43 -3.70
CA MET A 16 3.14 -11.06 -3.26
C MET A 16 4.66 -10.79 -3.21
N PRO A 17 5.17 -9.82 -3.98
CA PRO A 17 6.61 -9.54 -4.05
C PRO A 17 7.21 -9.28 -2.66
N ASP A 18 8.48 -9.62 -2.46
CA ASP A 18 9.19 -9.17 -1.28
C ASP A 18 9.74 -7.75 -1.52
N LEU A 19 9.56 -6.88 -0.53
CA LEU A 19 10.03 -5.49 -0.52
C LEU A 19 11.01 -5.24 0.64
N SER A 20 11.53 -6.31 1.26
CA SER A 20 12.48 -6.23 2.38
C SER A 20 13.78 -5.48 2.06
N ASP A 21 14.10 -5.31 0.78
CA ASP A 21 15.22 -4.50 0.30
C ASP A 21 15.02 -2.99 0.49
N LEU A 22 13.77 -2.53 0.65
CA LEU A 22 13.43 -1.13 0.86
C LEU A 22 13.59 -0.76 2.35
N LYS A 23 14.64 0.01 2.66
CA LYS A 23 14.94 0.45 4.02
C LYS A 23 13.93 1.48 4.54
N PRO A 24 13.52 1.43 5.82
CA PRO A 24 12.69 2.47 6.44
C PRO A 24 13.32 3.86 6.34
N LEU A 25 12.49 4.88 6.12
CA LEU A 25 12.91 6.25 5.82
C LEU A 25 12.74 7.20 7.02
N LEU A 26 11.89 6.86 7.99
CA LEU A 26 11.54 7.70 9.13
C LEU A 26 12.76 8.04 9.98
N GLY A 27 13.68 7.09 10.19
CA GLY A 27 14.92 7.32 10.94
C GLY A 27 15.79 8.40 10.29
N ILE A 28 15.94 8.37 8.96
CA ILE A 28 16.69 9.37 8.19
C ILE A 28 16.01 10.74 8.31
N MET A 29 14.68 10.78 8.23
CA MET A 29 13.89 12.00 8.36
C MET A 29 14.02 12.63 9.75
N ILE A 30 13.99 11.83 10.83
CA ILE A 30 14.16 12.31 12.21
C ILE A 30 15.54 12.94 12.39
N ILE A 31 16.59 12.27 11.89
CA ILE A 31 17.96 12.80 11.90
C ILE A 31 18.00 14.17 11.21
N GLN A 32 17.41 14.29 10.02
CA GLN A 32 17.38 15.57 9.30
C GLN A 32 16.61 16.67 10.05
N ALA A 33 15.50 16.33 10.70
CA ALA A 33 14.74 17.28 11.50
C ALA A 33 15.55 17.84 12.68
N LEU A 34 16.40 17.01 13.31
CA LEU A 34 17.29 17.43 14.40
C LEU A 34 18.41 18.37 13.93
N PHE A 35 18.90 18.19 12.69
CA PHE A 35 19.97 19.02 12.11
C PHE A 35 19.46 20.28 11.38
N GLY A 36 18.20 20.65 11.58
CA GLY A 36 17.56 21.85 11.03
C GLY A 36 17.05 21.68 9.59
N ASP A 37 15.97 22.39 9.26
CA ASP A 37 15.30 22.32 7.95
C ASP A 37 16.15 23.03 6.87
N LYS A 38 16.87 22.25 6.08
CA LYS A 38 17.81 22.73 5.05
C LYS A 38 17.16 22.97 3.69
N LEU A 39 15.91 22.56 3.49
CA LEU A 39 15.30 22.56 2.15
C LEU A 39 14.70 23.92 1.75
N GLY A 40 14.68 24.92 2.64
CA GLY A 40 14.12 26.24 2.37
C GLY A 40 12.66 26.16 1.89
N LEU A 41 11.90 25.23 2.47
CA LEU A 41 10.49 24.95 2.16
C LEU A 41 9.59 25.67 3.16
N SER A 42 8.37 25.98 2.73
CA SER A 42 7.32 26.45 3.64
C SER A 42 7.08 25.43 4.76
N HIS A 43 6.76 25.90 5.97
CA HIS A 43 6.45 25.02 7.10
C HIS A 43 5.38 23.97 6.75
N LYS A 44 4.35 24.41 6.02
CA LYS A 44 3.27 23.54 5.53
C LYS A 44 3.78 22.41 4.63
N THR A 45 4.68 22.71 3.70
CA THR A 45 5.25 21.71 2.79
C THR A 45 6.19 20.75 3.51
N GLN A 46 6.94 21.22 4.51
CA GLN A 46 7.72 20.33 5.39
C GLN A 46 6.81 19.33 6.12
N LEU A 47 5.66 19.77 6.65
CA LEU A 47 4.70 18.88 7.30
C LEU A 47 4.13 17.84 6.32
N TYR A 48 3.81 18.24 5.08
CA TYR A 48 3.37 17.29 4.06
C TYR A 48 4.44 16.27 3.71
N LEU A 49 5.70 16.67 3.59
CA LEU A 49 6.82 15.76 3.32
C LEU A 49 7.04 14.78 4.46
N LYS A 50 7.03 15.26 5.70
CA LYS A 50 7.15 14.41 6.89
C LYS A 50 6.05 13.35 6.93
N ASN A 51 4.81 13.76 6.65
CA ASN A 51 3.68 12.83 6.63
C ASN A 51 3.72 11.89 5.41
N PHE A 52 4.22 12.34 4.25
CA PHE A 52 4.42 11.52 3.07
C PHE A 52 5.41 10.38 3.35
N ILE A 53 6.59 10.70 3.91
CA ILE A 53 7.62 9.72 4.29
C ILE A 53 7.05 8.71 5.31
N ARG A 54 6.38 9.20 6.35
CA ARG A 54 5.74 8.34 7.36
C ARG A 54 4.71 7.39 6.75
N LEU A 55 3.93 7.84 5.76
CA LEU A 55 2.94 7.00 5.09
C LEU A 55 3.58 5.93 4.19
N ILE A 56 4.73 6.21 3.58
CA ILE A 56 5.47 5.20 2.81
C ILE A 56 5.94 4.08 3.72
N ASP A 57 6.60 4.40 4.83
CA ASP A 57 7.04 3.38 5.80
C ASP A 57 5.86 2.58 6.36
N LYS A 58 4.74 3.25 6.65
CA LYS A 58 3.51 2.58 7.07
C LYS A 58 2.99 1.62 6.00
N ALA A 59 2.99 2.03 4.73
CA ALA A 59 2.54 1.20 3.62
C ALA A 59 3.45 -0.02 3.42
N LEU A 60 4.77 0.14 3.56
CA LEU A 60 5.75 -0.94 3.47
C LEU A 60 5.60 -1.94 4.63
N SER A 61 5.40 -1.48 5.87
CA SER A 61 5.15 -2.37 7.01
C SER A 61 3.88 -3.19 6.80
N ALA A 62 2.79 -2.52 6.44
CA ALA A 62 1.51 -3.16 6.20
C ALA A 62 1.55 -4.15 5.02
N HIS A 63 2.28 -3.81 3.95
CA HIS A 63 2.56 -4.74 2.85
C HIS A 63 3.30 -5.99 3.34
N LYS A 64 4.35 -5.82 4.16
CA LYS A 64 5.11 -6.94 4.75
C LYS A 64 4.23 -7.82 5.64
N GLU A 65 3.39 -7.21 6.48
CA GLU A 65 2.46 -7.91 7.37
C GLU A 65 1.41 -8.71 6.57
N SER A 66 0.81 -8.12 5.54
CA SER A 66 -0.09 -8.84 4.63
C SER A 66 0.60 -10.02 3.95
N ARG A 67 1.83 -9.83 3.48
CA ARG A 67 2.63 -10.91 2.87
C ARG A 67 2.86 -12.03 3.87
N GLN A 68 3.16 -11.69 5.13
CA GLN A 68 3.34 -12.66 6.20
C GLN A 68 2.06 -13.48 6.45
N CYS A 69 0.88 -12.87 6.44
CA CYS A 69 -0.39 -13.61 6.56
C CYS A 69 -0.56 -14.68 5.48
N ILE A 70 -0.15 -14.40 4.24
CA ILE A 70 -0.19 -15.38 3.13
C ILE A 70 0.80 -16.53 3.42
N LEU A 71 2.03 -16.20 3.83
CA LEU A 71 3.04 -17.19 4.16
C LEU A 71 2.63 -18.08 5.34
N ASP A 72 2.09 -17.49 6.41
CA ASP A 72 1.61 -18.21 7.59
C ASP A 72 0.43 -19.12 7.23
N THR A 73 -0.46 -18.67 6.35
CA THR A 73 -1.54 -19.51 5.82
C THR A 73 -1.00 -20.73 5.04
N ILE A 74 0.03 -20.53 4.22
CA ILE A 74 0.69 -21.63 3.49
C ILE A 74 1.40 -22.59 4.45
N ALA A 75 2.03 -22.07 5.50
CA ALA A 75 2.69 -22.87 6.52
C ALA A 75 1.68 -23.67 7.35
N GLU A 76 0.59 -23.05 7.78
CA GLU A 76 -0.49 -23.69 8.53
C GLU A 76 -1.11 -24.85 7.74
N ARG A 77 -1.26 -24.69 6.41
CA ARG A 77 -1.74 -25.77 5.54
C ARG A 77 -0.84 -27.01 5.56
N LYS A 78 0.45 -26.86 5.85
CA LYS A 78 1.44 -27.94 5.92
C LYS A 78 1.60 -28.51 7.33
N ARG A 79 0.94 -27.94 8.35
CA ARG A 79 1.05 -28.39 9.73
C ARG A 79 0.52 -29.83 9.89
N PRO A 80 1.09 -30.68 10.75
CA PRO A 80 0.56 -32.03 10.98
C PRO A 80 -0.87 -32.01 11.55
N THR A 81 -1.71 -32.95 11.10
CA THR A 81 -3.10 -33.07 11.56
C THR A 81 -3.19 -33.29 13.08
N GLU A 82 -2.24 -34.00 13.67
CA GLU A 82 -2.19 -34.30 15.11
C GLU A 82 -2.00 -33.04 15.95
N GLU A 83 -1.20 -32.08 15.47
CA GLU A 83 -1.01 -30.78 16.12
C GLU A 83 -2.27 -29.92 15.98
N MET A 84 -2.85 -29.87 14.78
CA MET A 84 -4.10 -29.14 14.54
C MET A 84 -5.26 -29.66 15.40
N ALA A 85 -5.31 -30.96 15.69
CA ALA A 85 -6.33 -31.56 16.53
C ALA A 85 -6.22 -31.12 18.01
N LYS A 86 -5.01 -30.79 18.48
CA LYS A 86 -4.75 -30.34 19.86
C LYS A 86 -4.92 -28.84 20.03
N GLU A 87 -4.38 -28.06 19.10
CA GLU A 87 -4.26 -26.60 19.24
C GLU A 87 -5.32 -25.82 18.45
N GLY A 88 -6.11 -26.52 17.62
CA GLY A 88 -7.04 -25.90 16.69
C GLY A 88 -6.32 -25.31 15.47
N ARG A 89 -7.08 -24.85 14.47
CA ARG A 89 -6.54 -24.22 13.25
C ARG A 89 -6.46 -22.72 13.38
N ILE A 90 -5.38 -22.12 12.91
CA ILE A 90 -5.20 -20.67 12.87
C ILE A 90 -5.53 -20.14 11.47
N ILE A 91 -6.42 -19.16 11.37
CA ILE A 91 -6.84 -18.58 10.09
C ILE A 91 -6.19 -17.20 9.91
N TYR A 92 -4.93 -17.18 9.51
CA TYR A 92 -4.17 -15.94 9.28
C TYR A 92 -4.79 -15.03 8.21
N MET A 93 -5.55 -15.60 7.27
CA MET A 93 -6.29 -14.84 6.25
C MET A 93 -7.34 -13.88 6.81
N LEU A 94 -7.75 -14.00 8.08
CA LEU A 94 -8.65 -13.01 8.70
C LEU A 94 -7.95 -11.68 9.02
N ALA A 95 -6.62 -11.70 9.24
CA ALA A 95 -5.84 -10.49 9.47
C ALA A 95 -5.38 -9.82 8.17
N PHE A 96 -5.28 -10.59 7.07
CA PHE A 96 -4.82 -10.12 5.76
C PHE A 96 -5.56 -8.85 5.26
N PRO A 97 -6.91 -8.78 5.28
CA PRO A 97 -7.64 -7.61 4.79
C PRO A 97 -7.23 -6.34 5.55
N ASN A 98 -7.11 -6.40 6.88
CA ASN A 98 -6.77 -5.25 7.73
C ASN A 98 -5.41 -4.65 7.36
N HIS A 99 -4.40 -5.49 7.18
CA HIS A 99 -3.07 -5.06 6.77
C HIS A 99 -3.10 -4.51 5.33
N MET A 100 -3.84 -5.16 4.42
CA MET A 100 -3.89 -4.71 3.03
C MET A 100 -4.64 -3.39 2.85
N GLU A 101 -5.76 -3.20 3.57
CA GLU A 101 -6.49 -1.93 3.63
C GLU A 101 -5.60 -0.81 4.18
N THR A 102 -4.82 -1.12 5.22
CA THR A 102 -3.85 -0.17 5.79
C THR A 102 -2.80 0.22 4.76
N CYS A 103 -2.28 -0.73 3.99
CA CYS A 103 -1.32 -0.50 2.91
C CYS A 103 -1.93 0.40 1.82
N ILE A 104 -3.07 0.00 1.25
CA ILE A 104 -3.76 0.71 0.16
C ILE A 104 -4.14 2.13 0.58
N ASN A 105 -4.68 2.32 1.79
CA ASN A 105 -5.02 3.64 2.30
C ASN A 105 -3.76 4.52 2.49
N ALA A 106 -2.68 3.95 3.02
CA ALA A 106 -1.42 4.68 3.16
C ALA A 106 -0.86 5.12 1.80
N VAL A 107 -0.89 4.24 0.78
CA VAL A 107 -0.48 4.57 -0.59
C VAL A 107 -1.38 5.68 -1.17
N ALA A 108 -2.70 5.53 -1.13
CA ALA A 108 -3.63 6.52 -1.66
C ALA A 108 -3.46 7.91 -1.01
N ARG A 109 -3.24 7.94 0.32
CA ARG A 109 -2.98 9.19 1.04
C ARG A 109 -1.61 9.78 0.72
N SER A 110 -0.58 8.95 0.55
CA SER A 110 0.76 9.41 0.16
C SER A 110 0.72 10.12 -1.19
N TYR A 111 -0.08 9.61 -2.14
CA TYR A 111 -0.28 10.25 -3.43
C TYR A 111 -0.92 11.64 -3.30
N LYS A 112 -2.00 11.76 -2.53
CA LYS A 112 -2.64 13.06 -2.28
C LYS A 112 -1.66 14.07 -1.68
N LEU A 113 -0.79 13.65 -0.76
CA LEU A 113 0.24 14.54 -0.19
C LEU A 113 1.28 14.94 -1.24
N LEU A 114 1.72 14.00 -2.07
CA LEU A 114 2.66 14.28 -3.14
C LEU A 114 2.10 15.34 -4.12
N ASP A 115 0.82 15.28 -4.45
CA ASP A 115 0.17 16.31 -5.28
C ASP A 115 0.06 17.67 -4.58
N ARG A 116 -0.15 17.70 -3.26
CA ARG A 116 -0.12 18.94 -2.48
C ARG A 116 1.28 19.55 -2.43
N ILE A 117 2.32 18.73 -2.26
CA ILE A 117 3.71 19.17 -2.28
C ILE A 117 4.06 19.76 -3.65
N LYS A 118 3.64 19.12 -4.75
CA LYS A 118 3.85 19.62 -6.12
C LYS A 118 3.16 20.97 -6.39
N SER A 119 2.02 21.21 -5.75
CA SER A 119 1.17 22.37 -6.02
C SER A 119 1.58 23.61 -5.20
N ASP A 120 2.55 23.48 -4.30
CA ASP A 120 3.07 24.64 -3.56
C ASP A 120 3.90 25.53 -4.50
N LYS A 121 3.26 26.61 -4.97
CA LYS A 121 3.77 27.53 -6.00
C LYS A 121 4.94 28.41 -5.53
N GLN A 122 5.38 28.32 -4.28
CA GLN A 122 6.36 29.26 -3.75
C GLN A 122 7.78 29.14 -4.36
N LYS A 123 8.06 28.14 -5.21
CA LYS A 123 9.29 28.09 -6.01
C LYS A 123 9.01 27.47 -7.38
N GLU A 124 8.78 28.31 -8.39
CA GLU A 124 8.71 27.91 -9.81
C GLU A 124 9.98 27.19 -10.30
N GLU A 125 11.08 27.28 -9.55
CA GLU A 125 12.37 26.66 -9.86
C GLU A 125 12.76 25.51 -8.93
N SER A 126 11.86 24.95 -8.10
CA SER A 126 12.27 23.88 -7.18
C SER A 126 12.56 22.57 -7.94
N PRO A 127 13.82 22.08 -7.97
CA PRO A 127 14.23 20.85 -8.67
C PRO A 127 13.77 19.58 -7.94
N MET A 128 12.67 19.66 -7.18
CA MET A 128 12.35 18.70 -6.14
C MET A 128 11.81 17.37 -6.67
N PHE A 129 11.33 17.33 -7.91
CA PHE A 129 10.82 16.10 -8.51
C PHE A 129 11.22 15.96 -9.98
N PRO A 130 11.95 14.90 -10.35
CA PRO A 130 12.10 14.49 -11.74
C PRO A 130 10.74 14.41 -12.46
N ARG A 131 10.64 14.96 -13.68
CA ARG A 131 9.40 14.98 -14.47
C ARG A 131 8.83 13.57 -14.70
N GLU A 132 9.69 12.57 -14.80
CA GLU A 132 9.32 11.17 -14.95
C GLU A 132 8.52 10.63 -13.75
N LEU A 133 8.88 11.05 -12.54
CA LEU A 133 8.14 10.70 -11.31
C LEU A 133 6.75 11.33 -11.27
N LYS A 134 6.52 12.44 -11.99
CA LYS A 134 5.17 13.05 -12.13
C LYS A 134 4.27 12.24 -13.06
N ARG A 135 4.80 11.64 -14.13
CA ARG A 135 4.02 10.89 -15.12
C ARG A 135 3.67 9.49 -14.62
N LEU A 136 4.63 8.81 -14.00
CA LEU A 136 4.49 7.44 -13.48
C LEU A 136 3.42 7.33 -12.40
N ALA A 137 3.27 8.38 -11.61
CA ALA A 137 2.21 8.48 -10.62
C ALA A 137 0.82 8.19 -11.20
N LYS A 138 0.45 8.87 -12.28
CA LYS A 138 -0.96 9.04 -12.63
C LYS A 138 -1.68 7.72 -12.99
N THR A 139 -1.03 6.81 -13.70
CA THR A 139 -1.68 5.59 -14.23
C THR A 139 -1.83 4.49 -13.18
N GLN A 140 -0.81 4.29 -12.33
CA GLN A 140 -0.86 3.21 -11.32
C GLN A 140 -1.64 3.61 -10.05
N PHE A 141 -1.90 4.91 -9.84
CA PHE A 141 -2.67 5.37 -8.68
C PHE A 141 -4.18 5.26 -8.84
N GLU A 142 -4.69 5.17 -10.07
CA GLU A 142 -6.12 5.06 -10.31
C GLU A 142 -6.68 3.76 -9.74
N SER A 143 -6.03 2.62 -10.01
CA SER A 143 -6.42 1.31 -9.46
C SER A 143 -6.36 1.28 -7.93
N VAL A 144 -5.29 1.81 -7.32
CA VAL A 144 -5.18 1.93 -5.85
C VAL A 144 -6.31 2.80 -5.28
N THR A 145 -6.62 3.92 -5.94
CA THR A 145 -7.67 4.85 -5.49
C THR A 145 -9.05 4.22 -5.61
N ASN A 146 -9.32 3.49 -6.70
CA ASN A 146 -10.59 2.82 -6.92
C ASN A 146 -10.84 1.74 -5.85
N ILE A 147 -9.85 0.90 -5.57
CA ILE A 147 -9.96 -0.08 -4.48
C ILE A 147 -10.14 0.60 -3.14
N ARG A 148 -9.35 1.65 -2.85
CA ARG A 148 -9.48 2.41 -1.62
C ARG A 148 -10.91 2.94 -1.45
N ASN A 149 -11.48 3.51 -2.51
CA ASN A 149 -12.84 4.03 -2.50
C ASN A 149 -13.87 2.92 -2.28
N ALA A 150 -13.68 1.76 -2.92
CA ALA A 150 -14.55 0.60 -2.72
C ALA A 150 -14.51 0.12 -1.26
N VAL A 151 -13.33 0.06 -0.64
CA VAL A 151 -13.18 -0.25 0.79
C VAL A 151 -13.88 0.79 1.67
N GLU A 152 -13.61 2.09 1.48
CA GLU A 152 -14.20 3.17 2.30
C GLU A 152 -15.72 3.34 2.12
N HIS A 153 -16.29 2.80 1.03
CA HIS A 153 -17.69 3.02 0.66
C HIS A 153 -18.45 1.73 0.39
N ILE A 154 -17.99 0.60 0.94
CA ILE A 154 -18.62 -0.71 0.73
C ILE A 154 -20.08 -0.70 1.17
N ASP A 155 -20.41 -0.04 2.28
CA ASP A 155 -21.80 0.09 2.77
C ASP A 155 -22.71 0.76 1.74
N LYS A 156 -22.18 1.74 0.99
CA LYS A 156 -22.93 2.41 -0.09
C LYS A 156 -23.12 1.50 -1.30
N LEU A 157 -22.11 0.68 -1.62
CA LEU A 157 -22.22 -0.31 -2.71
C LEU A 157 -23.25 -1.39 -2.36
N ILE A 158 -23.28 -1.84 -1.10
CA ILE A 158 -24.30 -2.77 -0.57
C ILE A 158 -25.69 -2.15 -0.68
N LEU A 159 -25.88 -0.93 -0.19
CA LEU A 159 -27.19 -0.25 -0.17
C LEU A 159 -27.79 -0.07 -1.58
N LYS A 160 -26.94 0.05 -2.60
CA LYS A 160 -27.36 0.26 -3.99
C LYS A 160 -27.46 -1.02 -4.81
N ASP A 161 -27.28 -2.20 -4.19
CA ASP A 161 -27.21 -3.49 -4.88
C ASP A 161 -26.14 -3.53 -5.99
N GLU A 162 -25.03 -2.79 -5.81
CA GLU A 162 -23.91 -2.72 -6.77
C GLU A 162 -22.91 -3.88 -6.59
N ILE A 163 -23.12 -4.76 -5.61
CA ILE A 163 -22.28 -5.95 -5.37
C ILE A 163 -22.98 -7.21 -5.89
N ALA A 164 -22.44 -7.79 -6.96
CA ALA A 164 -22.97 -9.01 -7.55
C ALA A 164 -22.79 -10.23 -6.64
N PRO A 165 -23.67 -11.25 -6.73
CA PRO A 165 -23.57 -12.46 -5.93
C PRO A 165 -22.20 -13.14 -6.06
N GLY A 166 -21.57 -13.42 -4.92
CA GLY A 166 -20.25 -14.07 -4.83
C GLY A 166 -19.05 -13.12 -4.95
N GLN A 167 -19.27 -11.80 -5.10
CA GLN A 167 -18.20 -10.83 -4.97
C GLN A 167 -17.83 -10.58 -3.50
N PRO A 168 -16.55 -10.33 -3.20
CA PRO A 168 -16.11 -10.12 -1.82
C PRO A 168 -16.45 -8.71 -1.33
N ILE A 169 -16.97 -8.62 -0.10
CA ILE A 169 -17.29 -7.35 0.60
C ILE A 169 -16.13 -6.80 1.44
N MET A 170 -15.03 -7.54 1.50
CA MET A 170 -13.77 -7.15 2.14
C MET A 170 -12.63 -7.51 1.18
N LEU A 171 -11.45 -6.94 1.38
CA LEU A 171 -10.31 -7.31 0.54
C LEU A 171 -10.03 -8.82 0.64
N ALA A 172 -10.06 -9.48 -0.50
CA ALA A 172 -9.74 -10.89 -0.63
C ALA A 172 -8.67 -11.10 -1.70
N LEU A 173 -7.98 -12.25 -1.65
CA LEU A 173 -7.15 -12.66 -2.78
C LEU A 173 -8.02 -12.85 -4.02
N ASN A 174 -7.53 -12.41 -5.17
CA ASN A 174 -8.19 -12.72 -6.43
C ASN A 174 -8.06 -14.21 -6.78
N ARG A 175 -8.73 -14.65 -7.84
CA ARG A 175 -8.78 -16.08 -8.24
C ARG A 175 -7.40 -16.70 -8.50
N ASN A 176 -6.44 -15.88 -8.95
CA ASN A 176 -5.09 -16.31 -9.31
C ASN A 176 -4.10 -16.20 -8.14
N HIS A 177 -4.52 -15.66 -7.00
CA HIS A 177 -3.68 -15.30 -5.86
C HIS A 177 -2.51 -14.36 -6.20
N ASP A 178 -2.58 -13.62 -7.30
CA ASP A 178 -1.55 -12.68 -7.76
C ASP A 178 -1.94 -11.21 -7.49
N GLY A 179 -3.02 -11.00 -6.76
CA GLY A 179 -3.54 -9.67 -6.42
C GLY A 179 -4.65 -9.73 -5.39
N VAL A 180 -5.23 -8.56 -5.14
CA VAL A 180 -6.36 -8.39 -4.21
C VAL A 180 -7.54 -7.76 -4.91
N MET A 181 -8.73 -8.11 -4.45
CA MET A 181 -9.98 -7.61 -4.99
C MET A 181 -11.01 -7.33 -3.89
N ILE A 182 -11.92 -6.41 -4.19
CA ILE A 182 -13.15 -6.10 -3.45
C ILE A 182 -14.21 -5.70 -4.46
N SER A 183 -15.42 -6.24 -4.36
CA SER A 183 -16.45 -6.09 -5.40
C SER A 183 -15.91 -6.54 -6.78
N ASP A 184 -15.86 -5.61 -7.74
CA ASP A 184 -15.37 -5.70 -9.11
C ASP A 184 -14.00 -5.02 -9.29
N TYR A 185 -13.45 -4.41 -8.23
CA TYR A 185 -12.15 -3.75 -8.25
C TYR A 185 -11.04 -4.75 -7.91
N GLU A 186 -9.95 -4.71 -8.69
CA GLU A 186 -8.78 -5.57 -8.51
C GLU A 186 -7.48 -4.79 -8.75
N ILE A 187 -6.42 -5.14 -8.00
CA ILE A 187 -5.05 -4.69 -8.24
C ILE A 187 -4.10 -5.87 -8.09
N LYS A 188 -3.13 -6.00 -9.00
CA LYS A 188 -2.09 -7.02 -8.89
C LYS A 188 -1.08 -6.66 -7.81
N PHE A 189 -0.52 -7.67 -7.14
CA PHE A 189 0.53 -7.44 -6.16
C PHE A 189 1.78 -6.80 -6.79
N GLU A 190 2.11 -7.17 -8.02
CA GLU A 190 3.23 -6.58 -8.75
C GLU A 190 3.00 -5.08 -9.01
N GLU A 191 1.78 -4.68 -9.37
CA GLU A 191 1.41 -3.28 -9.56
C GLU A 191 1.55 -2.47 -8.27
N LEU A 192 1.04 -3.00 -7.16
CA LEU A 192 1.16 -2.36 -5.85
C LEU A 192 2.63 -2.27 -5.39
N ALA A 193 3.42 -3.33 -5.61
CA ALA A 193 4.85 -3.37 -5.29
C ALA A 193 5.65 -2.33 -6.11
N MET A 194 5.36 -2.22 -7.41
CA MET A 194 5.93 -1.16 -8.25
C MET A 194 5.62 0.23 -7.69
N VAL A 195 4.37 0.49 -7.32
CA VAL A 195 3.96 1.78 -6.74
C VAL A 195 4.74 2.08 -5.45
N LEU A 196 4.88 1.09 -4.56
CA LEU A 196 5.62 1.25 -3.30
C LEU A 196 7.11 1.55 -3.54
N ARG A 197 7.75 0.81 -4.45
CA ARG A 197 9.15 1.04 -4.86
C ARG A 197 9.32 2.47 -5.39
N ARG A 198 8.43 2.94 -6.25
CA ARG A 198 8.49 4.31 -6.80
C ARG A 198 8.26 5.39 -5.74
N MET A 199 7.29 5.21 -4.85
CA MET A 199 7.07 6.16 -3.75
C MET A 199 8.29 6.22 -2.82
N HIS A 200 8.92 5.08 -2.54
CA HIS A 200 10.14 5.00 -1.78
C HIS A 200 11.31 5.71 -2.46
N GLU A 201 11.52 5.49 -3.76
CA GLU A 201 12.53 6.20 -4.57
C GLU A 201 12.32 7.73 -4.51
N ILE A 202 11.08 8.20 -4.64
CA ILE A 202 10.74 9.63 -4.51
C ILE A 202 11.14 10.16 -3.14
N ALA A 203 10.80 9.44 -2.08
CA ALA A 203 11.13 9.86 -0.71
C ALA A 203 12.64 9.83 -0.45
N GLN A 204 13.36 8.84 -0.99
CA GLN A 204 14.83 8.83 -0.93
C GLN A 204 15.43 10.04 -1.66
N TYR A 205 14.90 10.40 -2.83
CA TYR A 205 15.35 11.58 -3.58
C TYR A 205 15.17 12.83 -2.72
N ILE A 206 13.97 13.06 -2.19
CA ILE A 206 13.67 14.18 -1.28
C ILE A 206 14.68 14.25 -0.12
N LEU A 207 14.94 13.12 0.54
CA LEU A 207 15.86 13.05 1.67
C LEU A 207 17.32 13.28 1.26
N LYS A 208 17.71 13.03 0.00
CA LYS A 208 19.08 13.23 -0.48
C LYS A 208 19.34 14.64 -1.03
N VAL A 209 18.31 15.43 -1.33
CA VAL A 209 18.48 16.79 -1.86
C VAL A 209 19.24 17.64 -0.83
N LYS A 210 20.46 18.06 -1.20
CA LYS A 210 21.25 19.04 -0.44
C LYS A 210 20.71 20.45 -0.70
N PRO A 211 20.77 21.37 0.27
CA PRO A 211 20.45 22.78 0.04
C PRO A 211 21.25 23.34 -1.15
N GLN A 212 20.59 24.10 -2.03
CA GLN A 212 21.30 25.10 -2.83
C GLN A 212 21.84 26.14 -1.85
N LYS A 213 23.15 26.40 -1.89
CA LYS A 213 23.75 27.51 -1.16
C LYS A 213 23.10 28.79 -1.69
N SER A 214 22.32 29.46 -0.85
CA SER A 214 21.96 30.88 -1.01
C SER A 214 23.15 31.74 -0.64
#